data_AF-A0A519Z2C1-F1
#
_entry.id   AF-A0A519Z2C1-F1
#
_cell.length_a   1.000
_cell.length_b   1.000
_cell.length_c   1.000
_cell.angle_alpha   90.00
_cell.angle_beta   90.00
_cell.angle_gamma   90.00
#
_symmetry.space_group_name_H-M   'P 1'
#
loop_
_entity.id
_entity.type
_entity.pdbx_description
1 polymer ?
#
loop_
_entity_poly.entity_id
_entity_poly.type
_entity_poly.pdbx_seq_one_letter_code
_entity_poly.pdbx_strand_id
1 'polypeptide(L)' 'MNWNSWGEFVAMGGYGLYVWGSMLVVLGTVAWEVAEVVWRRRAVLKTLRARR' A
#
# COMPACT_ATOMS: atom_id res chain seq x y z
N MET A 1 18.65 -13.91 -0.21
CA MET A 1 18.51 -13.32 -1.56
C MET A 1 18.36 -11.81 -1.36
N ASN A 2 19.48 -11.13 -1.04
CA ASN A 2 19.49 -9.67 -0.97
C ASN A 2 19.50 -9.17 -2.40
N TRP A 3 18.40 -8.55 -2.84
CA TRP A 3 18.34 -7.92 -4.14
C TRP A 3 19.40 -6.81 -4.19
N ASN A 4 20.50 -7.06 -4.90
CA ASN A 4 21.63 -6.13 -4.97
C ASN A 4 21.66 -5.35 -6.29
N SER A 5 20.97 -5.83 -7.33
CA SER A 5 20.94 -5.16 -8.63
C SER A 5 19.71 -5.49 -9.48
N TRP A 6 19.36 -4.57 -10.38
CA TRP A 6 18.30 -4.79 -11.38
C TRP A 6 18.58 -5.98 -12.31
N GLY A 7 19.85 -6.38 -12.50
CA GLY A 7 20.22 -7.56 -13.28
C GLY A 7 19.74 -8.88 -12.65
N GLU A 8 19.79 -8.98 -11.31
CA GLU A 8 19.26 -10.15 -10.58
C GLU A 8 17.73 -10.25 -10.72
N PHE A 9 17.03 -9.12 -10.78
CA PHE A 9 15.57 -9.11 -10.98
C PHE A 9 15.18 -9.67 -12.35
N VAL A 10 15.90 -9.31 -13.41
CA VAL A 10 15.68 -9.88 -14.76
C VAL A 10 16.09 -11.35 -14.80
N ALA A 11 17.19 -11.72 -14.12
CA ALA A 11 17.65 -13.10 -14.01
C ALA A 11 16.70 -14.02 -13.23
N MET A 12 15.80 -13.48 -12.40
CA MET A 12 14.75 -14.24 -11.71
C MET A 12 13.67 -14.79 -12.67
N GLY A 13 13.70 -14.45 -13.97
CA GLY A 13 12.91 -15.13 -15.00
C GLY A 13 11.39 -15.06 -14.83
N GLY A 14 10.89 -14.01 -14.17
CA GLY A 14 9.45 -13.82 -13.87
C GLY A 14 9.08 -14.00 -12.40
N TYR A 15 9.92 -14.66 -11.59
CA TYR A 15 9.66 -14.78 -10.15
C TYR A 15 9.69 -13.41 -9.43
N GLY A 16 10.53 -12.49 -9.90
CA GLY A 16 10.57 -11.11 -9.39
C GLY A 16 9.25 -10.38 -9.52
N LEU A 17 8.50 -10.57 -10.63
CA LEU A 17 7.19 -9.97 -10.82
C LEU A 17 6.16 -10.51 -9.81
N TYR A 18 6.20 -11.81 -9.51
CA TYR A 18 5.32 -12.41 -8.51
C TYR A 18 5.62 -11.86 -7.10
N VAL A 19 6.89 -11.82 -6.69
CA VAL A 19 7.28 -11.32 -5.36
C VAL A 19 6.89 -9.86 -5.19
N TRP A 20 7.33 -8.99 -6.11
CA TRP A 20 7.06 -7.56 -6.01
C TRP A 20 5.58 -7.21 -6.24
N GLY A 21 4.91 -7.91 -7.17
CA GLY A 21 3.49 -7.76 -7.40
C GLY A 21 2.66 -8.13 -6.17
N SER A 22 2.96 -9.24 -5.51
CA SER A 22 2.27 -9.66 -4.28
C SER A 22 2.49 -8.65 -3.13
N MET A 23 3.71 -8.12 -2.98
CA MET A 23 3.99 -7.06 -2.00
C MET A 23 3.20 -5.79 -2.30
N LEU A 24 3.09 -5.39 -3.57
CA LEU A 24 2.29 -4.23 -3.98
C LEU A 24 0.80 -4.42 -3.70
N VAL A 25 0.25 -5.63 -3.91
CA VAL A 25 -1.14 -5.94 -3.56
C VAL A 25 -1.36 -5.77 -2.06
N VAL A 26 -0.50 -6.33 -1.22
CA VAL A 26 -0.60 -6.20 0.25
C VAL A 26 -0.51 -4.75 0.67
N LEU A 27 0.50 -4.01 0.17
CA LEU A 27 0.66 -2.59 0.46
C LEU A 27 -0.56 -1.78 0.01
N GLY A 28 -1.13 -2.10 -1.15
CA GLY A 28 -2.34 -1.48 -1.66
C GLY A 28 -3.54 -1.71 -0.75
N THR A 29 -3.76 -2.94 -0.30
CA THR A 29 -4.85 -3.26 0.63
C THR A 29 -4.69 -2.53 1.97
N VAL A 30 -3.49 -2.55 2.56
CA VAL A 30 -3.25 -1.85 3.84
C VAL A 30 -3.42 -0.33 3.68
N ALA A 31 -2.91 0.24 2.59
CA ALA A 31 -3.06 1.66 2.30
C ALA A 31 -4.54 2.05 2.13
N TRP A 32 -5.35 1.18 1.51
CA TRP A 32 -6.78 1.38 1.36
C TRP A 32 -7.49 1.44 2.72
N GLU A 33 -7.24 0.46 3.59
CA GLU A 33 -7.83 0.42 4.94
C GLU A 33 -7.47 1.69 5.75
N VAL A 34 -6.20 2.11 5.70
CA VAL A 34 -5.75 3.33 6.37
C VAL A 34 -6.43 4.56 5.78
N ALA A 35 -6.57 4.64 4.45
CA ALA A 35 -7.25 5.75 3.78
C ALA A 35 -8.72 5.85 4.23
N GLU A 36 -9.44 4.72 4.28
CA GLU A 36 -10.82 4.69 4.79
C GLU A 36 -10.93 5.21 6.22
N VAL A 37 -10.06 4.74 7.13
CA VAL A 37 -10.06 5.19 8.52
C VAL A 37 -9.80 6.69 8.61
N VAL A 38 -8.84 7.20 7.85
CA VAL A 38 -8.51 8.64 7.81
C VAL A 38 -9.69 9.46 7.27
N TRP A 39 -10.36 8.99 6.21
CA TRP A 39 -11.51 9.68 5.64
C TRP A 39 -12.70 9.71 6.59
N ARG A 40 -13.01 8.59 7.24
CA ARG A 40 -14.07 8.51 8.26
C ARG A 40 -13.77 9.46 9.42
N ARG A 41 -12.52 9.48 9.92
CA ARG A 41 -12.10 10.40 10.98
C ARG A 41 -12.29 11.86 10.56
N ARG A 42 -11.90 12.24 9.33
CA ARG A 42 -12.08 13.60 8.81
C ARG A 42 -13.56 13.98 8.72
N ALA A 43 -14.42 13.07 8.26
CA ALA A 43 -15.86 13.30 8.19
C ALA A 43 -16.47 13.55 9.58
N VAL A 44 -16.15 12.71 10.57
CA VAL A 44 -16.64 12.88 11.95
C VAL A 44 -16.18 14.21 12.54
N LEU A 45 -14.90 14.56 12.39
CA LEU A 45 -14.37 15.84 12.89
C LEU A 45 -15.03 17.05 12.22
N LYS A 46 -15.35 16.96 10.92
CA LYS A 46 -16.09 18.00 10.21
C LYS A 46 -17.49 18.20 10.79
N THR A 47 -18.22 17.11 11.06
CA THR A 47 -19.55 17.16 11.67
C THR A 47 -19.53 17.72 13.09
N LEU A 48 -18.55 17.33 13.90
CA LEU A 48 -18.40 17.84 15.27
C LEU A 48 -18.08 19.35 15.29
N ARG A 49 -17.23 19.82 14.38
CA ARG A 49 -16.93 21.26 14.24
C ARG A 49 -18.14 22.07 13.77
N ALA A 50 -18.99 21.51 12.91
CA ALA A 50 -20.19 22.19 12.42
C ALA A 50 -21.34 22.28 13.45
N ARG A 51 -21.28 21.49 14.54
CA ARG A 51 -22.27 21.50 15.63
C ARG A 51 -21.89 22.39 16.81
N ARG A 52 -20.71 23.03 16.77
CA ARG A 52 -20.20 23.94 17.80
C ARG A 52 -20.30 25.38 17.29
#